data_AF-A0A7Y4H8C1-F1
#
_entry.id   AF-A0A7Y4H8C1-F1
#
_cell.length_a   1.000
_cell.length_b   1.000
_cell.length_c   1.000
_cell.angle_alpha   90.00
_cell.angle_beta   90.00
_cell.angle_gamma   90.00
#
_symmetry.space_group_name_H-M   'P 1'
#
loop_
_entity.id
_entity.type
_entity.pdbx_description
1 polymer ?
#
loop_
_entity_poly.entity_id
_entity_poly.type
_entity_poly.pdbx_seq_one_letter_code
_entity_poly.pdbx_strand_id
1 'polypeptide(L)'
;MKRVSWILLTVALTGSPAAAATPEQCRFIEARAEREACYQRQEAARLARQKMNESRQAEQPKPYEPMAADDAQLAKAIRGICRGC
;
A
#
# COMPACT_ATOMS: atom_id res chain seq x y z
N MET A 1 0.68 -39.44 35.58
CA MET A 1 0.47 -37.98 35.47
C MET A 1 1.26 -37.29 34.34
N LYS A 2 2.50 -37.71 34.01
CA LYS A 2 3.31 -37.11 32.92
C LYS A 2 2.68 -37.15 31.51
N ARG A 3 1.87 -38.18 31.19
CA ARG A 3 1.23 -38.32 29.86
C ARG A 3 0.09 -37.33 29.61
N VAL A 4 -0.67 -37.00 30.66
CA VAL A 4 -1.76 -36.01 30.59
C VAL A 4 -1.20 -34.60 30.36
N SER A 5 -0.04 -34.30 30.95
CA SER A 5 0.65 -33.02 30.74
C SER A 5 1.11 -32.82 29.29
N TRP A 6 1.46 -33.89 28.58
CA TRP A 6 1.85 -33.82 27.17
C TRP A 6 0.65 -33.61 26.25
N ILE A 7 -0.49 -34.21 26.57
CA ILE A 7 -1.74 -34.05 25.79
C ILE A 7 -2.29 -32.62 25.92
N LEU A 8 -2.12 -31.99 27.09
CA LEU A 8 -2.53 -30.60 27.28
C LEU A 8 -1.63 -29.59 26.54
N LEU A 9 -0.34 -29.91 26.39
CA LEU A 9 0.61 -29.04 25.68
C LEU A 9 0.38 -29.04 24.16
N THR A 10 -0.04 -30.18 23.58
CA THR A 10 -0.30 -30.29 22.14
C THR A 10 -1.60 -29.60 21.72
N VAL A 11 -2.63 -29.62 22.57
CA VAL A 11 -3.92 -28.94 22.32
C VAL A 11 -3.77 -27.41 22.36
N ALA A 12 -2.83 -26.88 23.15
CA ALA A 12 -2.59 -25.43 23.23
C ALA A 12 -1.93 -24.86 21.95
N LEU A 13 -1.23 -25.69 21.16
CA LEU A 13 -0.55 -25.24 19.93
C LEU A 13 -1.46 -25.23 18.68
N THR A 14 -2.58 -25.95 18.70
CA THR A 14 -3.51 -26.00 17.55
C THR A 14 -4.60 -24.93 17.58
N GLY A 15 -4.68 -24.15 18.67
CA GLY A 15 -5.77 -23.20 18.94
C GLY A 15 -5.57 -21.75 18.47
N SER A 16 -4.48 -21.42 17.79
CA SER A 16 -4.23 -20.04 17.34
C SER A 16 -4.29 -19.94 15.81
N PRO A 17 -5.43 -19.53 15.21
CA PRO A 17 -5.35 -18.80 13.96
C PRO A 17 -4.69 -17.46 14.29
N ALA A 18 -3.36 -17.46 14.32
CA ALA A 18 -2.59 -16.23 14.32
C ALA A 18 -3.09 -15.44 13.12
N ALA A 19 -3.79 -14.34 13.38
CA ALA A 19 -4.24 -13.36 12.40
C ALA A 19 -3.05 -12.57 11.82
N ALA A 20 -1.97 -13.28 11.46
CA ALA A 20 -1.07 -12.83 10.44
C ALA A 20 -1.87 -12.96 9.15
N ALA A 21 -2.25 -11.82 8.57
CA ALA A 21 -2.89 -11.74 7.27
C ALA A 21 -1.95 -12.31 6.19
N THR A 22 -1.85 -13.63 6.13
CA THR A 22 -1.48 -14.34 4.93
C THR A 22 -2.49 -13.94 3.86
N PRO A 23 -2.05 -13.70 2.61
CA PRO A 23 -3.01 -13.44 1.55
C PRO A 23 -4.00 -14.61 1.52
N GLU A 24 -5.31 -14.34 1.68
CA GLU A 24 -6.29 -15.41 1.66
C GLU A 24 -6.10 -16.22 0.37
N GLN A 25 -5.90 -17.53 0.47
CA GLN A 25 -5.53 -18.31 -0.69
C GLN A 25 -6.81 -18.70 -1.46
N CYS A 26 -7.44 -17.72 -2.14
CA CYS A 26 -8.76 -17.89 -2.79
C CYS A 26 -8.81 -19.07 -3.78
N ARG A 27 -7.67 -19.50 -4.31
CA ARG A 27 -7.55 -20.63 -5.24
C ARG A 27 -8.01 -21.97 -4.64
N PHE A 28 -7.90 -22.16 -3.33
CA PHE A 28 -8.24 -23.43 -2.67
C PHE A 28 -9.72 -23.55 -2.28
N ILE A 29 -10.52 -22.51 -2.53
CA ILE A 29 -11.95 -22.54 -2.25
C ILE A 29 -12.68 -23.34 -3.33
N GLU A 30 -13.31 -24.45 -2.98
CA GLU A 30 -14.04 -25.31 -3.92
C GLU A 30 -15.34 -24.67 -4.41
N ALA A 31 -16.10 -24.06 -3.49
CA ALA A 31 -17.36 -23.41 -3.79
C ALA A 31 -17.15 -22.12 -4.62
N ARG A 32 -17.77 -22.06 -5.80
CA ARG A 32 -17.60 -20.94 -6.74
C ARG A 32 -18.00 -19.58 -6.13
N ALA A 33 -19.16 -19.53 -5.46
CA ALA A 33 -19.66 -18.29 -4.89
C ALA A 33 -18.72 -17.74 -3.80
N GLU A 34 -18.19 -18.62 -2.95
CA GLU A 34 -17.22 -18.25 -1.91
C GLU A 34 -15.88 -17.81 -2.51
N ARG A 35 -15.45 -18.46 -3.60
CA ARG A 35 -14.25 -18.08 -4.34
C ARG A 35 -14.36 -16.68 -4.94
N GLU A 36 -15.50 -16.38 -5.57
CA GLU A 36 -15.77 -15.06 -6.15
C GLU A 36 -15.83 -13.98 -5.06
N ALA A 37 -16.49 -14.25 -3.93
CA ALA A 37 -16.54 -13.33 -2.79
C ALA A 37 -15.15 -13.10 -2.15
N CYS A 38 -14.27 -14.10 -2.16
CA CYS A 38 -12.89 -13.97 -1.71
C CYS A 38 -12.11 -13.01 -2.61
N TYR A 39 -12.20 -13.17 -3.94
CA TYR A 39 -11.52 -12.28 -4.89
C TYR A 39 -12.00 -10.83 -4.79
N GLN A 40 -13.30 -10.61 -4.62
CA GLN A 40 -13.85 -9.26 -4.45
C GLN A 40 -13.27 -8.55 -3.22
N ARG A 41 -13.11 -9.27 -2.10
CA ARG A 41 -12.49 -8.72 -0.89
C ARG A 41 -11.01 -8.38 -1.11
N GLN A 42 -10.28 -9.22 -1.84
CA GLN A 42 -8.87 -8.94 -2.17
C GLN A 42 -8.73 -7.73 -3.08
N GLU A 43 -9.58 -7.61 -4.09
CA GLU A 43 -9.57 -6.46 -4.99
C GLU A 43 -9.86 -5.17 -4.22
N ALA A 44 -10.89 -5.16 -3.38
CA ALA A 44 -11.22 -4.02 -2.53
C ALA A 44 -10.03 -3.62 -1.62
N ALA A 45 -9.37 -4.60 -1.00
CA ALA A 45 -8.19 -4.35 -0.18
C ALA A 45 -7.00 -3.81 -1.00
N ARG A 46 -6.80 -4.30 -2.23
CA ARG A 46 -5.76 -3.79 -3.14
C ARG A 46 -6.03 -2.35 -3.55
N LEU A 47 -7.26 -2.03 -3.93
CA LEU A 47 -7.66 -0.67 -4.29
C LEU A 47 -7.52 0.28 -3.10
N ALA A 48 -7.89 -0.15 -1.89
CA ALA A 48 -7.68 0.65 -0.68
C ALA A 48 -6.19 0.95 -0.44
N ARG A 49 -5.31 -0.04 -0.60
CA ARG A 49 -3.85 0.16 -0.49
C ARG A 49 -3.31 1.10 -1.56
N GLN A 50 -3.80 1.01 -2.80
CA GLN A 50 -3.41 1.93 -3.88
C GLN A 50 -3.79 3.38 -3.54
N LYS A 51 -5.03 3.63 -3.11
CA LYS A 51 -5.49 4.96 -2.68
C LYS A 51 -4.66 5.53 -1.54
N MET A 52 -4.31 4.70 -0.54
CA MET A 52 -3.45 5.12 0.57
C MET A 52 -2.02 5.45 0.11
N ASN A 53 -1.51 4.76 -0.92
CA ASN A 53 -0.19 5.08 -1.46
C ASN A 53 -0.23 6.37 -2.29
N GLU A 54 -1.29 6.60 -3.07
CA GLU A 54 -1.53 7.85 -3.81
C GLU A 54 -1.63 9.05 -2.87
N SER A 55 -2.39 8.93 -1.77
CA SER A 55 -2.50 9.99 -0.77
C SER A 55 -1.14 10.29 -0.13
N ARG A 56 -0.38 9.26 0.24
CA ARG A 56 0.99 9.43 0.75
C ARG A 56 1.93 10.08 -0.25
N GLN A 57 1.77 9.82 -1.54
CA GLN A 57 2.57 10.46 -2.59
C GLN A 57 2.16 11.92 -2.79
N ALA A 58 0.88 12.25 -2.63
CA ALA A 58 0.40 13.64 -2.67
C ALA A 58 0.85 14.46 -1.45
N GLU A 59 0.98 13.84 -0.28
CA GLU A 59 1.52 14.48 0.94
C GLU A 59 3.05 14.63 0.92
N GLN A 60 3.76 13.85 0.11
CA GLN A 60 5.20 14.03 -0.05
C GLN A 60 5.46 15.33 -0.81
N PRO A 61 6.25 16.27 -0.24
CA PRO A 61 6.59 17.49 -0.96
C PRO A 61 7.27 17.09 -2.27
N LYS A 62 6.73 17.58 -3.39
CA LYS A 62 7.29 17.33 -4.72
C LYS A 62 8.78 17.69 -4.65
N PRO A 63 9.70 16.79 -5.05
CA PRO A 63 11.12 17.14 -5.12
C PRO A 63 11.26 18.44 -5.88
N TYR A 64 12.09 19.36 -5.37
CA TYR A 64 12.37 20.63 -6.04
C TYR A 64 12.79 20.35 -7.49
N GLU A 65 11.87 20.57 -8.42
CA GLU A 65 12.16 20.55 -9.85
C GLU A 65 12.94 21.84 -10.12
N PRO A 66 14.22 21.77 -10.50
CA PRO A 66 14.97 22.96 -10.87
C PRO A 66 14.19 23.67 -11.97
N MET A 67 13.94 24.98 -11.79
CA MET A 67 13.21 25.82 -12.75
C MET A 67 13.67 25.51 -14.18
N ALA A 68 12.69 25.38 -15.09
CA ALA A 68 12.94 24.95 -16.44
C ALA A 68 14.01 25.84 -17.08
N ALA A 69 14.82 25.29 -17.99
CA ALA A 69 15.80 26.09 -18.74
C ALA A 69 15.15 27.33 -19.38
N ASP A 70 13.87 27.23 -19.72
CA ASP A 70 13.02 28.30 -20.23
C ASP A 70 12.84 29.45 -19.22
N ASP A 71 12.70 29.18 -17.92
CA ASP A 71 12.62 30.23 -16.88
C ASP A 71 13.96 30.96 -16.74
N ALA A 72 15.08 30.23 -16.85
CA ALA A 72 16.41 30.83 -16.85
C ALA A 72 16.64 31.69 -18.11
N GLN A 73 16.14 31.26 -19.27
CA GLN A 73 16.18 32.05 -20.50
C GLN A 73 15.25 33.27 -20.44
N LEU A 74 14.03 33.11 -19.91
CA LEU A 74 13.08 34.18 -19.71
C LEU A 74 13.62 35.22 -18.72
N ALA A 75 14.20 34.79 -17.60
CA ALA A 75 14.85 35.68 -16.65
C ALA A 75 16.03 36.46 -17.26
N LYS A 76 16.82 35.83 -18.15
CA LYS A 76 17.87 36.52 -18.91
C LYS A 76 17.28 37.50 -19.94
N ALA A 77 16.19 37.14 -20.61
CA ALA A 77 15.52 37.99 -21.59
C ALA A 77 14.86 39.22 -20.93
N ILE A 78 14.31 39.07 -19.72
CA ILE A 78 13.65 40.15 -18.99
C ILE A 78 14.66 41.15 -18.38
N ARG A 79 15.92 40.73 -18.12
CA ARG A 79 16.98 41.62 -17.59
C ARG A 79 17.35 42.81 -18.48
N GLY A 80 16.91 42.82 -19.75
CA GLY A 80 17.14 43.92 -20.70
C GLY A 80 15.93 44.83 -20.95
N ILE A 81 14.75 44.50 -20.40
CA ILE A 81 13.57 45.36 -20.56
C ILE A 81 13.65 46.43 -19.48
N CYS A 82 14.11 47.62 -19.88
CA CYS A 82 14.15 48.83 -19.07
C CYS A 82 12.85 48.98 -18.25
N ARG A 83 12.88 48.63 -16.96
CA ARG A 83 11.84 48.99 -15.99
C ARG A 83 12.28 50.35 -15.47
N GLY A 84 11.74 51.39 -16.10
CA GLY A 84 12.20 52.77 -15.99
C GLY A 84 12.56 53.23 -14.58
N CYS A 85 13.58 54.10 -14.56
CA CYS A 85 14.08 55.02 -13.54
C CYS A 85 13.54 54.90 -12.12
#